data_AF-A0AB37UJL5-F1
#
_entry.id   AF-A0AB37UJL5-F1
#
_cell.length_a   1.000
_cell.length_b   1.000
_cell.length_c   1.000
_cell.angle_alpha   90.00
_cell.angle_beta   90.00
_cell.angle_gamma   90.00
#
_symmetry.space_group_name_H-M   'P 1'
#
loop_
_entity.id
_entity.type
_entity.pdbx_description
1 polymer ?
#
loop_
_entity_poly.entity_id
_entity_poly.type
_entity_poly.pdbx_seq_one_letter_code
_entity_poly.pdbx_strand_id
1 'polypeptide(L)' 'MTNENQPSAKIRSNELVTGERLFQMTMASIRKSQEEKEADFERRVLRKTIWLIHHDPYALPDYLANPY' A
#
# COMPACT_ATOMS: atom_id res chain seq x y z
N MET A 1 1.37 -38.96 -14.60
CA MET A 1 0.84 -37.67 -15.11
C MET A 1 0.73 -36.72 -13.93
N THR A 2 1.67 -35.81 -13.74
CA THR A 2 1.60 -34.78 -12.70
C THR A 2 1.46 -33.44 -13.41
N ASN A 3 0.28 -32.85 -13.25
CA ASN A 3 -0.14 -31.60 -13.85
C ASN A 3 0.60 -30.45 -13.15
N GLU A 4 1.62 -29.89 -13.80
CA GLU A 4 2.33 -28.68 -13.38
C GLU A 4 1.43 -27.45 -13.57
N ASN A 5 0.40 -27.33 -12.73
CA ASN A 5 -0.40 -26.11 -12.64
C ASN A 5 0.23 -25.17 -11.59
N GLN A 6 1.40 -24.62 -11.91
CA GLN A 6 1.80 -23.37 -11.26
C GLN A 6 1.16 -22.21 -12.05
N PRO A 7 0.30 -21.40 -11.42
CA PRO A 7 -0.24 -20.21 -12.07
C PRO A 7 0.93 -19.27 -12.34
N SER A 8 1.13 -18.93 -13.62
CA SER A 8 2.09 -17.91 -14.03
C SER A 8 1.87 -16.67 -13.19
N ALA A 9 2.89 -16.28 -12.42
CA ALA A 9 2.88 -15.01 -11.73
C ALA A 9 2.60 -13.95 -12.79
N LYS A 10 1.44 -13.28 -12.68
CA LYS A 10 1.12 -12.12 -13.52
C LYS A 10 2.20 -11.10 -13.23
N ILE A 11 3.22 -11.06 -14.08
CA ILE A 11 4.19 -9.97 -14.15
C ILE A 11 3.31 -8.75 -14.32
N ARG A 12 3.24 -7.90 -13.28
CA ARG A 12 2.57 -6.60 -13.37
C ARG A 12 3.17 -5.95 -14.60
N SER A 13 2.34 -5.69 -15.61
CA SER A 13 2.76 -4.98 -16.80
C SER A 13 3.41 -3.69 -16.32
N ASN A 14 4.73 -3.61 -16.49
CA ASN A 14 5.50 -2.38 -16.30
C ASN A 14 5.14 -1.48 -17.48
N GLU A 15 3.90 -0.98 -17.52
CA GLU A 15 3.55 0.13 -18.39
C GLU A 15 4.47 1.28 -18.00
N LEU A 16 5.33 1.68 -18.94
CA LEU A 16 6.15 2.87 -18.82
C LEU A 16 5.23 4.04 -18.47
N VAL A 17 5.33 4.52 -17.24
CA VAL A 17 4.56 5.67 -16.77
C VAL A 17 5.11 6.88 -17.51
N THR A 18 4.33 7.43 -18.43
CA THR A 18 4.73 8.64 -19.16
C THR A 18 4.86 9.83 -18.21
N GLY A 19 5.66 10.83 -18.59
CA GLY A 19 5.81 12.06 -17.79
C GLY A 19 4.47 12.74 -17.51
N GLU A 20 3.54 12.68 -18.46
CA GLU A 20 2.18 13.19 -18.29
C GLU A 20 1.39 12.40 -17.23
N ARG A 21 1.49 11.06 -17.20
CA ARG A 21 0.84 10.23 -16.19
C ARG A 21 1.42 10.51 -14.79
N LEU A 22 2.73 10.70 -14.67
CA LEU A 22 3.36 11.12 -13.41
C LEU A 22 2.87 12.50 -12.95
N PHE A 23 2.77 13.45 -13.87
CA PHE A 23 2.25 14.79 -13.57
C PHE A 23 0.79 14.72 -13.09
N GLN A 24 -0.07 13.99 -13.80
CA GLN A 24 -1.47 13.80 -13.42
C GLN A 24 -1.61 13.13 -12.05
N MET A 25 -0.83 12.08 -11.76
CA MET A 25 -0.81 11.43 -10.45
C MET A 25 -0.36 12.37 -9.34
N THR A 26 0.64 13.20 -9.63
CA THR A 26 1.15 14.20 -8.67
C THR A 26 0.09 15.26 -8.38
N MET A 27 -0.53 15.82 -9.41
CA MET A 27 -1.60 16.81 -9.27
C MET A 27 -2.81 16.23 -8.54
N ALA A 28 -3.19 14.99 -8.84
CA ALA A 28 -4.27 14.29 -8.14
C ALA A 28 -3.94 14.11 -6.65
N SER A 29 -2.69 13.75 -6.31
CA SER A 29 -2.24 13.62 -4.92
C SER A 29 -2.30 14.95 -4.15
N ILE A 30 -1.89 16.05 -4.79
CA ILE A 30 -1.94 17.39 -4.18
C ILE A 30 -3.39 17.83 -3.93
N ARG A 31 -4.29 17.52 -4.88
CA ARG A 31 -5.71 17.89 -4.83
C ARG A 31 -6.56 17.03 -3.89
N LYS A 32 -5.99 15.98 -3.29
CA LYS A 32 -6.73 15.13 -2.34
C LYS A 32 -7.34 15.98 -1.23
N SER A 33 -8.60 15.72 -0.93
CA SER A 33 -9.26 16.33 0.20
C SER A 33 -8.60 15.90 1.51
N GLN A 34 -8.84 16.64 2.58
CA GLN A 34 -8.35 16.26 3.91
C GLN A 34 -8.91 14.89 4.33
N GLU A 35 -10.20 14.64 4.06
CA GLU A 35 -10.88 13.37 4.33
C GLU A 35 -10.23 12.20 3.57
N GLU A 36 -9.87 12.40 2.30
CA GLU A 36 -9.18 11.36 1.52
C GLU A 36 -7.78 11.04 2.08
N LYS A 37 -7.06 12.06 2.58
CA LYS A 37 -5.75 11.87 3.22
C LYS A 37 -5.86 11.12 4.54
N GLU A 38 -6.87 11.44 5.35
CA GLU A 38 -7.16 10.76 6.61
C GLU A 38 -7.54 9.30 6.37
N ALA A 39 -8.45 9.02 5.42
CA ALA A 39 -8.81 7.67 5.06
C ALA A 39 -7.63 6.84 4.52
N ASP A 40 -6.76 7.43 3.71
CA ASP A 40 -5.54 6.77 3.24
C ASP A 40 -4.55 6.50 4.37
N PHE A 41 -4.43 7.41 5.33
CA PHE A 41 -3.61 7.21 6.52
C PHE A 41 -4.14 6.07 7.39
N GLU A 42 -5.44 6.06 7.73
CA GLU A 42 -6.08 4.99 8.50
C GLU A 42 -5.86 3.62 7.86
N ARG A 43 -6.00 3.52 6.53
CA ARG A 43 -5.72 2.28 5.79
C ARG A 43 -4.27 1.84 5.93
N ARG A 44 -3.30 2.76 5.93
CA ARG A 44 -1.88 2.44 6.12
C ARG A 44 -1.60 1.95 7.53
N VAL A 45 -2.15 2.65 8.53
CA VAL A 45 -2.04 2.26 9.94
C VAL A 45 -2.60 0.86 10.13
N LEU A 46 -3.82 0.61 9.66
CA LEU A 46 -4.47 -0.70 9.77
C LEU A 46 -3.62 -1.83 9.15
N ARG A 47 -3.08 -1.62 7.94
CA ARG A 47 -2.22 -2.64 7.30
C ARG A 47 -0.98 -2.93 8.11
N LYS A 48 -0.30 -1.90 8.63
CA LYS A 48 0.91 -2.07 9.45
C LYS A 48 0.59 -2.71 10.80
N THR A 49 -0.52 -2.35 11.43
CA THR A 49 -1.04 -3.00 12.63
C THR A 49 -1.27 -4.50 12.39
N ILE A 50 -1.97 -4.87 11.31
CA ILE A 50 -2.19 -6.28 10.96
C ILE A 50 -0.85 -6.99 10.76
N TRP A 51 0.07 -6.39 10.03
CA TRP A 51 1.40 -6.97 9.82
C TRP A 51 2.15 -7.19 11.14
N LEU A 52 2.15 -6.20 12.04
CA LEU A 52 2.80 -6.28 13.36
C LEU A 52 2.16 -7.37 14.23
N ILE A 53 0.84 -7.50 14.25
CA ILE A 53 0.16 -8.58 14.98
C ILE A 53 0.70 -9.96 14.60
N HIS A 54 1.01 -10.17 13.30
CA HIS A 54 1.48 -11.45 12.79
C HIS A 54 2.99 -11.66 12.91
N HIS A 55 3.79 -10.59 12.83
CA HIS A 55 5.24 -10.69 12.70
C HIS A 55 6.01 -10.19 13.93
N ASP A 56 5.54 -9.14 14.59
CA ASP A 56 6.14 -8.57 15.79
C ASP A 56 5.10 -7.84 16.64
N PRO A 57 4.33 -8.58 17.48
CA PRO A 57 3.26 -8.00 18.26
C PRO A 57 3.77 -7.10 19.38
N TYR A 58 5.05 -7.19 19.77
CA TYR A 58 5.63 -6.36 20.83
C TYR A 58 5.94 -4.95 20.35
N ALA A 59 6.22 -4.77 19.06
CA ALA A 59 6.37 -3.44 18.45
C ALA A 59 5.02 -2.75 18.16
N LEU A 60 3.89 -3.45 18.32
CA LEU A 60 2.57 -2.88 18.03
C LEU A 60 2.18 -1.72 18.96
N PRO A 61 2.33 -1.81 20.30
CA PRO A 61 2.00 -0.70 21.20
C PRO A 61 2.80 0.56 20.90
N ASP A 62 4.10 0.43 20.65
CA ASP A 62 4.99 1.55 20.32
C ASP A 62 4.58 2.21 19.00
N TYR A 63 4.23 1.40 18.00
CA TYR A 63 3.73 1.92 16.73
C TYR A 63 2.37 2.61 16.85
N LEU A 64 1.45 2.08 17.68
CA LEU A 64 0.15 2.72 17.91
C LEU A 64 0.28 4.00 18.74
N ALA A 65 1.31 4.13 19.57
CA ALA A 65 1.62 5.37 20.29
C ALA A 65 2.14 6.47 19.35
N ASN A 66 2.88 6.11 18.29
CA ASN A 66 3.30 7.05 17.26
C ASN A 66 3.28 6.42 15.85
N PRO A 67 2.14 6.49 15.14
CA PRO A 67 1.97 5.88 13.83
C PRO A 67 2.52 6.71 12.66
N TYR A 68 3.20 7.84 12.93
CA TYR A 68 3.77 8.75 11.93
C TYR A 68 5.18 8.33 11.47
#